data_AF-A0A951SSY7-F1
#
_entry.id   AF-A0A951SSY7-F1
#
_cell.length_a   1.000
_cell.length_b   1.000
_cell.length_c   1.000
_cell.angle_alpha   90.00
_cell.angle_beta   90.00
_cell.angle_gamma   90.00
#
_symmetry.space_group_name_H-M   'P 1'
#
loop_
_entity.id
_entity.type
_entity.pdbx_description
1 polymer ?
#
loop_
_entity_poly.entity_id
_entity_poly.type
_entity_poly.pdbx_seq_one_letter_code
_entity_poly.pdbx_strand_id
1 'polypeptide(L)' 'QHQNTVNESGQSVMLRAGGRHDPCVVPRAVPIVESAVHLVLIDMMLRQRAIHPEWWLRYSKNANRSK' A
#
# COMPACT_ATOMS: atom_id res chain seq x y z
N GLN A 1 7.44 -0.23 -28.54
CA GLN A 1 6.28 -0.53 -29.42
C GLN A 1 5.60 0.77 -29.79
N HIS A 2 4.95 0.84 -30.95
CA HIS A 2 4.17 2.01 -31.36
C HIS A 2 2.76 1.90 -30.76
N GLN A 3 2.30 2.96 -30.11
CA GLN A 3 1.01 3.04 -29.43
C GLN A 3 0.30 4.28 -29.95
N ASN A 4 -0.93 4.14 -30.43
CA ASN A 4 -1.74 5.30 -30.81
C ASN A 4 -2.36 5.89 -29.55
N THR A 5 -2.24 7.22 -29.39
CA THR A 5 -2.79 7.96 -28.24
C THR A 5 -3.10 9.40 -28.66
N VAL A 6 -3.51 10.24 -27.72
CA VAL A 6 -3.72 11.68 -27.91
C VAL A 6 -2.75 12.48 -27.06
N ASN A 7 -2.38 13.67 -27.53
CA ASN A 7 -1.62 14.64 -26.74
C ASN A 7 -2.57 15.52 -25.89
N GLU A 8 -2.01 16.39 -25.05
CA GLU A 8 -2.77 17.30 -24.17
C GLU A 8 -3.71 18.25 -24.94
N SER A 9 -3.36 18.57 -26.20
CA SER A 9 -4.19 19.37 -27.11
C SER A 9 -5.28 18.56 -27.83
N GLY A 10 -5.43 17.27 -27.50
CA GLY A 10 -6.44 16.36 -28.08
C GLY A 10 -6.12 15.86 -29.49
N GLN A 11 -4.91 16.09 -30.01
CA GLN A 11 -4.52 15.64 -31.34
C GLN A 11 -4.02 14.20 -31.31
N SER A 12 -4.38 13.41 -32.31
CA SER A 12 -3.92 12.02 -32.46
C SER A 12 -2.42 11.96 -32.73
N VAL A 13 -1.69 11.21 -31.92
CA VAL A 13 -0.23 11.04 -32.00
C VAL A 13 0.17 9.57 -31.85
N MET A 14 1.28 9.19 -32.46
CA MET A 14 1.87 7.85 -32.32
C MET A 14 3.00 7.90 -31.29
N LEU A 15 2.78 7.33 -30.11
CA LEU A 15 3.75 7.24 -29.04
C LEU A 15 4.66 6.01 -29.22
N ARG A 16 5.97 6.24 -29.27
CA ARG A 16 6.97 5.18 -29.13
C ARG A 16 7.65 5.30 -27.78
N ALA A 17 7.22 4.48 -26.82
CA ALA A 17 7.87 4.41 -25.52
C ALA A 17 9.27 3.77 -25.68
N GLY A 18 10.31 4.50 -25.26
CA GLY A 18 11.69 4.04 -25.28
C GLY A 18 12.16 3.56 -23.90
N GLY A 19 13.24 2.78 -23.87
CA GLY A 19 13.84 2.31 -22.62
C GLY A 19 13.29 0.97 -22.11
N ARG A 20 13.69 0.61 -20.88
CA ARG A 20 13.25 -0.62 -20.21
C ARG A 20 11.91 -0.36 -19.53
N HIS A 21 10.90 -1.14 -19.91
CA HIS A 21 9.63 -1.22 -19.19
C HIS A 21 9.56 -2.54 -18.46
N ASP A 22 8.89 -2.56 -17.32
CA ASP A 22 8.64 -3.83 -16.68
C ASP A 22 7.67 -4.66 -17.51
N PRO A 23 8.05 -5.91 -17.81
CA PRO A 23 7.14 -6.82 -18.50
C PRO A 23 5.98 -7.22 -17.60
N CYS A 24 6.14 -7.15 -16.27
CA CYS A 24 5.10 -7.43 -15.31
C CYS A 24 5.34 -6.64 -14.02
N VAL A 25 4.37 -5.83 -13.62
CA VAL A 25 4.43 -5.04 -12.37
C VAL A 25 4.10 -5.87 -11.12
N VAL A 26 3.43 -7.02 -11.28
CA VAL A 26 2.85 -7.83 -10.20
C VAL A 26 3.90 -8.31 -9.18
N PRO A 27 5.09 -8.83 -9.56
CA PRO A 27 6.07 -9.30 -8.59
C PRO A 27 6.55 -8.20 -7.63
N ARG A 28 6.54 -6.94 -8.09
CA ARG A 28 6.90 -5.79 -7.27
C ARG A 28 5.74 -5.26 -6.43
N ALA A 29 4.50 -5.54 -6.82
CA ALA A 29 3.32 -5.10 -6.08
C ALA A 29 3.17 -5.83 -4.74
N VAL A 30 3.51 -7.12 -4.67
CA VAL A 30 3.38 -7.93 -3.45
C VAL A 30 4.07 -7.31 -2.23
N PRO A 31 5.39 -7.01 -2.23
CA PRO A 31 6.04 -6.42 -1.06
C PRO A 31 5.51 -5.02 -0.71
N ILE A 32 5.00 -4.26 -1.69
CA ILE A 32 4.38 -2.95 -1.46
C ILE A 32 3.07 -3.11 -0.70
N VAL A 33 2.20 -4.02 -1.15
CA VAL A 33 0.89 -4.26 -0.53
C VAL A 33 1.06 -4.83 0.88
N GLU A 34 1.99 -5.77 1.07
CA GLU A 34 2.31 -6.30 2.41
C GLU A 34 2.70 -5.16 3.36
N SER A 35 3.61 -4.30 2.95
CA SER A 35 4.04 -3.15 3.77
C SER A 35 2.89 -2.19 4.06
N ALA A 36 2.05 -1.89 3.07
CA ALA A 36 0.89 -1.03 3.24
C ALA A 36 -0.12 -1.61 4.25
N VAL A 37 -0.37 -2.92 4.20
CA VAL A 37 -1.26 -3.60 5.15
C VAL A 37 -0.72 -3.50 6.58
N HIS A 38 0.58 -3.68 6.80
CA HIS A 38 1.16 -3.52 8.14
C HIS A 38 0.96 -2.10 8.69
N LEU A 39 1.17 -1.07 7.87
CA LEU A 39 0.95 0.32 8.27
C LEU A 39 -0.52 0.57 8.64
N VAL A 40 -1.46 0.07 7.84
CA VAL A 40 -2.90 0.20 8.11
C VAL A 40 -3.30 -0.51 9.40
N LEU A 41 -2.81 -1.73 9.63
CA LEU A 41 -3.11 -2.47 10.85
C LEU A 41 -2.57 -1.76 12.10
N ILE A 42 -1.35 -1.21 12.04
CA ILE A 42 -0.78 -0.42 13.14
C ILE A 42 -1.61 0.85 13.38
N ASP A 43 -1.98 1.58 12.32
CA ASP A 43 -2.80 2.77 12.44
C ASP A 43 -4.16 2.46 13.09
N MET A 44 -4.85 1.42 12.62
CA MET A 44 -6.12 0.98 13.20
C MET A 44 -5.98 0.56 14.67
N MET A 45 -4.91 -0.17 15.01
CA MET A 45 -4.62 -0.56 16.38
C MET A 45 -4.40 0.67 17.28
N LEU A 46 -3.63 1.66 16.81
CA LEU A 46 -3.35 2.89 17.55
C LEU A 46 -4.62 3.75 17.73
N ARG A 47 -5.46 3.87 16.69
CA ARG A 47 -6.76 4.55 16.78
C ARG A 47 -7.67 3.88 17.79
N GLN A 48 -7.77 2.56 17.75
CA GLN A 48 -8.57 1.79 18.69
C GLN A 48 -8.06 1.96 20.12
N ARG A 49 -6.74 2.05 20.33
CA ARG A 49 -6.13 2.36 21.63
C ARG A 49 -6.45 3.79 22.11
N ALA A 50 -6.54 4.75 21.21
CA ALA A 50 -6.85 6.14 21.54
C ALA A 50 -8.33 6.31 21.95
N ILE A 51 -9.26 5.63 21.27
CA ILE A 51 -10.71 5.76 21.52
C ILE A 51 -11.14 4.91 22.73
N HIS A 52 -10.56 3.73 22.92
CA HIS A 52 -11.01 2.76 23.93
C HIS A 52 -9.81 2.18 24.71
N PRO A 53 -9.09 2.97 25.53
CA PRO A 53 -7.82 2.57 26.13
C PRO A 53 -7.89 1.33 27.05
N GLU A 54 -9.06 1.01 27.60
CA GLU A 54 -9.29 -0.10 28.52
C GLU A 54 -9.01 -1.48 27.90
N TRP A 55 -9.27 -1.68 26.60
CA TRP A 55 -8.95 -2.95 25.94
C TRP A 55 -7.43 -3.15 25.91
N TRP A 56 -6.68 -2.06 25.65
CA TRP A 56 -5.23 -2.09 25.58
C TRP A 56 -4.62 -2.34 26.96
N LEU A 57 -5.15 -1.70 28.00
CA LEU A 57 -4.74 -1.95 29.39
C LEU A 57 -5.00 -3.40 29.81
N ARG A 58 -6.15 -3.98 29.42
CA ARG A 58 -6.46 -5.39 29.68
C ARG A 58 -5.52 -6.33 28.92
N TYR A 59 -5.29 -6.06 27.63
CA TYR A 59 -4.36 -6.83 26.80
C TYR A 59 -2.95 -6.82 27.40
N SER A 60 -2.42 -5.65 27.75
CA SER A 60 -1.09 -5.48 28.35
C SER A 60 -0.94 -6.22 29.68
N LYS A 61 -1.96 -6.15 30.56
CA LYS A 61 -1.98 -6.90 31.82
C LYS A 61 -1.95 -8.42 31.61
N ASN A 62 -2.69 -8.94 30.64
CA ASN A 62 -2.70 -10.36 30.32
C ASN A 62 -1.39 -10.83 29.68
N ALA A 63 -0.79 -10.02 28.80
CA ALA A 63 0.49 -10.31 28.19
C ALA A 63 1.62 -10.44 29.22
N ASN A 64 1.60 -9.64 30.28
CA ASN A 64 2.55 -9.73 31.39
C ASN A 64 2.26 -10.88 32.38
N ARG A 65 1.06 -11.45 32.37
CA ARG A 65 0.67 -12.59 33.23
C ARG A 65 1.03 -13.95 32.63
N SER A 66 1.23 -14.00 31.32
CA SER A 66 1.64 -15.18 30.56
C SER A 66 3.17 -15.33 30.44
N LYS A 67 3.93 -14.42 31.06
CA LYS A 67 5.37 -14.49 31.27
C LYS A 67 5.63 -14.83 32.73
#